data_AF-A0A292Z9U6-F1
#
_entry.id   AF-A0A292Z9U6-F1
#
_cell.length_a   1.000
_cell.length_b   1.000
_cell.length_c   1.000
_cell.angle_alpha   90.00
_cell.angle_beta   90.00
_cell.angle_gamma   90.00
#
_symmetry.space_group_name_H-M   'P 1'
#
loop_
_entity.id
_entity.type
_entity.pdbx_description
1 polymer ?
#
loop_
_entity_poly.entity_id
_entity_poly.type
_entity_poly.pdbx_seq_one_letter_code
_entity_poly.pdbx_strand_id
1 'polypeptide(L)'
;MVERAVSRPWASALFQGRRHVVALTLSGPDAAERRAAFVQGIEEAEWSLSGHFVADISIDCRRPVPAGEWVELSALTIEDW
;
A
#
# COMPACT_ATOMS: atom_id res chain seq x y z
N MET A 1 9.32 7.32 -5.99
CA MET A 1 10.03 7.49 -4.71
C MET A 1 9.04 7.24 -3.57
N VAL A 2 9.44 6.47 -2.55
CA VAL A 2 8.65 6.35 -1.32
C VAL A 2 8.91 7.57 -0.46
N GLU A 3 7.87 8.32 -0.12
CA GLU A 3 7.96 9.53 0.70
C GLU A 3 7.75 9.25 2.18
N ARG A 4 6.87 8.29 2.48
CA ARG A 4 6.57 7.84 3.84
C ARG A 4 6.22 6.37 3.81
N ALA A 5 6.74 5.62 4.78
CA ALA A 5 6.30 4.27 5.09
C ALA A 5 6.29 4.13 6.61
N VAL A 6 5.11 3.98 7.19
CA VAL A 6 4.93 3.84 8.64
C VAL A 6 4.16 2.56 8.93
N SER A 7 4.57 1.88 10.00
CA SER A 7 3.99 0.62 10.44
C SER A 7 3.68 0.73 11.93
N ARG A 8 2.45 0.39 12.31
CA ARG A 8 2.02 0.38 13.72
C ARG A 8 1.54 -1.01 14.10
N PRO A 9 1.84 -1.49 15.31
CA PRO A 9 1.24 -2.72 15.83
C PRO A 9 -0.28 -2.64 15.75
N TRP A 10 -0.89 -3.76 15.38
CA TRP A 10 -2.34 -3.94 15.37
C TRP A 10 -2.65 -5.32 15.93
N ALA A 11 -3.72 -5.41 16.71
CA ALA A 11 -4.23 -6.68 17.20
C ALA A 11 -5.75 -6.64 17.27
N SER A 12 -6.36 -7.81 17.12
CA SER A 12 -7.75 -8.11 17.39
C SER A 12 -7.83 -9.25 18.41
N ALA A 13 -9.02 -9.76 18.71
CA ALA A 13 -9.21 -10.84 19.68
C ALA A 13 -8.49 -12.14 19.29
N LEU A 14 -8.40 -12.43 17.99
CA LEU A 14 -7.85 -13.69 17.46
C LEU A 14 -6.58 -13.52 16.63
N PHE A 15 -6.20 -12.29 16.31
CA PHE A 15 -5.15 -12.01 15.33
C PHE A 15 -4.21 -10.92 15.82
N GLN A 16 -2.94 -11.07 15.47
CA GLN A 16 -1.90 -10.08 15.68
C GLN A 16 -1.29 -9.71 14.34
N GLY A 17 -0.81 -8.48 14.23
CA GLY A 17 -0.33 -7.98 12.96
C GLY A 17 0.11 -6.53 12.99
N ARG A 18 0.08 -5.90 11.82
CA ARG A 18 0.50 -4.51 11.63
C ARG A 18 -0.37 -3.80 10.63
N ARG A 19 -0.62 -2.51 10.92
CA ARG A 19 -1.23 -1.59 9.96
C ARG A 19 -0.15 -0.70 9.36
N HIS A 20 -0.09 -0.70 8.05
CA HIS A 20 0.89 0.01 7.24
C HIS A 20 0.21 1.17 6.53
N VAL A 21 0.92 2.29 6.42
CA VAL A 21 0.57 3.40 5.53
C VAL A 21 1.80 3.74 4.72
N VAL A 22 1.68 3.70 3.39
CA VAL A 22 2.75 4.00 2.45
C VAL A 22 2.30 5.11 1.51
N ALA A 23 3.09 6.19 1.44
CA ALA A 23 2.91 7.26 0.48
C ALA A 23 4.09 7.29 -0.48
N LEU A 24 3.80 7.37 -1.78
CA LEU A 24 4.80 7.36 -2.84
C LEU A 24 4.43 8.33 -3.97
N THR A 25 5.47 8.89 -4.58
CA THR A 25 5.37 9.71 -5.78
C THR A 25 5.96 8.96 -6.96
N LEU A 26 5.18 8.78 -8.02
CA LEU A 26 5.65 8.35 -9.34
C LEU A 26 6.02 9.61 -10.12
N SER A 27 7.24 9.67 -10.64
CA SER A 27 7.74 10.81 -11.41
C SER A 27 8.12 10.37 -12.81
N GLY A 28 8.12 11.32 -13.74
CA GLY A 28 8.47 11.07 -15.14
C GLY A 28 7.30 11.37 -16.10
N PRO A 29 7.57 11.36 -17.41
CA PRO A 29 6.58 11.66 -18.44
C PRO A 29 5.43 10.64 -18.48
N ASP A 30 5.66 9.42 -17.97
CA ASP A 30 4.73 8.29 -17.91
C ASP A 30 4.07 8.11 -16.52
N ALA A 31 4.23 9.08 -15.61
CA ALA A 31 3.78 8.95 -14.22
C ALA A 31 2.27 8.62 -14.12
N ALA A 32 1.43 9.26 -14.93
CA ALA A 32 -0.02 9.03 -14.95
C ALA A 32 -0.40 7.59 -15.35
N GLU A 33 0.25 7.06 -16.40
CA GLU A 33 0.03 5.69 -16.87
C GLU A 33 0.52 4.68 -15.83
N ARG A 34 1.72 4.89 -15.27
CA ARG A 34 2.27 4.04 -14.21
C ARG A 34 1.43 4.08 -12.95
N ARG A 35 0.87 5.24 -12.58
CA ARG A 35 -0.08 5.34 -11.47
C ARG A 35 -1.31 4.49 -11.76
N ALA A 36 -1.88 4.59 -12.96
CA ALA A 36 -3.06 3.82 -13.35
C ALA A 36 -2.78 2.31 -13.30
N ALA A 37 -1.64 1.86 -13.82
CA ALA A 37 -1.20 0.47 -13.75
C ALA A 37 -0.94 0.01 -12.31
N PHE A 38 -0.30 0.83 -11.48
CA PHE A 38 0.03 0.49 -10.09
C PHE A 38 -1.22 0.26 -9.23
N VAL A 39 -2.27 1.08 -9.43
CA VAL A 39 -3.49 0.98 -8.63
C VAL A 39 -4.49 -0.05 -9.18
N GLN A 40 -4.27 -0.55 -10.38
CA GLN A 40 -5.15 -1.51 -11.02
C GLN A 40 -4.92 -2.91 -10.41
N GLY A 41 -5.98 -3.50 -9.85
CA GLY A 41 -5.92 -4.87 -9.33
C GLY A 41 -5.22 -5.02 -7.97
N ILE A 42 -4.82 -3.91 -7.33
CA ILE A 42 -4.00 -3.96 -6.10
C ILE A 42 -4.77 -4.53 -4.91
N GLU A 43 -6.07 -4.26 -4.83
CA GLU A 43 -6.97 -4.68 -3.74
C GLU A 43 -7.41 -6.14 -3.93
N GLU A 44 -7.45 -6.61 -5.17
CA GLU A 44 -7.80 -7.98 -5.55
C GLU A 44 -6.58 -8.92 -5.62
N ALA A 45 -5.36 -8.38 -5.59
CA ALA A 45 -4.15 -9.17 -5.69
C ALA A 45 -3.92 -10.03 -4.44
N GLU A 46 -3.53 -11.29 -4.65
CA GLU A 46 -3.06 -12.16 -3.59
C GLU A 46 -1.57 -11.90 -3.32
N TRP A 47 -1.26 -11.39 -2.13
CA TRP A 47 0.09 -11.03 -1.73
C TRP A 47 0.74 -12.11 -0.89
N SER A 48 1.83 -12.68 -1.39
CA SER A 48 2.68 -13.59 -0.62
C SER A 48 3.66 -12.81 0.24
N LEU A 49 3.55 -12.91 1.57
CA LEU A 49 4.49 -12.34 2.53
C LEU A 49 4.99 -13.46 3.46
N SER A 50 6.28 -13.49 3.78
CA SER A 50 6.81 -14.56 4.64
C SER A 50 6.40 -14.33 6.09
N GLY A 51 5.82 -15.36 6.71
CA GLY A 51 5.36 -15.34 8.10
C GLY A 51 4.16 -14.43 8.38
N HIS A 52 3.52 -13.92 7.32
CA HIS A 52 2.34 -13.07 7.41
C HIS A 52 1.48 -13.24 6.16
N PHE A 53 0.21 -12.88 6.22
CA PHE A 53 -0.60 -12.64 5.03
C PHE A 53 -1.15 -11.23 5.02
N VAL A 54 -1.40 -10.68 3.83
CA VAL A 54 -2.07 -9.39 3.67
C VAL A 54 -3.57 -9.65 3.79
N ALA A 55 -4.16 -9.21 4.91
CA ALA A 55 -5.58 -9.38 5.18
C ALA A 55 -6.42 -8.33 4.44
N ASP A 56 -5.85 -7.15 4.20
CA ASP A 56 -6.50 -6.04 3.52
C ASP A 56 -5.43 -5.11 2.92
N ILE A 57 -5.71 -4.53 1.76
CA ILE A 57 -4.90 -3.48 1.14
C ILE A 57 -5.81 -2.56 0.32
N SER A 58 -5.62 -1.26 0.47
CA SER A 58 -6.48 -0.24 -0.15
C SER A 58 -5.67 0.93 -0.67
N ILE A 59 -6.16 1.58 -1.74
CA ILE A 59 -5.64 2.89 -2.11
C ILE A 59 -6.49 3.98 -1.44
N ASP A 60 -5.89 4.67 -0.47
CA ASP A 60 -6.59 5.67 0.34
C ASP A 60 -6.71 7.01 -0.40
N CYS A 61 -5.70 7.39 -1.20
CA CYS A 61 -5.70 8.64 -1.94
C CYS A 61 -4.83 8.59 -3.20
N ARG A 62 -5.27 9.31 -4.24
CA ARG A 62 -4.57 9.45 -5.52
C ARG A 62 -4.71 10.91 -5.97
N ARG A 63 -3.61 11.57 -6.30
CA ARG A 63 -3.65 12.95 -6.82
C ARG A 63 -2.44 13.28 -7.68
N PRO A 64 -2.59 14.11 -8.73
CA PRO A 64 -1.45 14.71 -9.41
C PRO A 64 -0.72 15.69 -8.47
N VAL A 65 0.60 15.78 -8.62
CA VAL A 65 1.48 16.70 -7.93
C VAL A 65 2.49 17.31 -8.92
N PRO A 66 3.13 18.45 -8.64
CA PRO A 66 4.08 19.05 -9.58
C PRO A 66 5.22 18.13 -10.03
N ALA A 67 5.59 17.15 -9.20
CA ALA A 67 6.65 16.18 -9.47
C ALA A 67 6.15 14.87 -10.13
N GLY A 68 4.86 14.75 -10.46
CA GLY A 68 4.25 13.57 -11.07
C GLY A 68 2.93 13.17 -10.41
N GLU A 69 2.79 11.91 -10.04
CA GLU A 69 1.57 11.34 -9.45
C GLU A 69 1.84 10.86 -8.02
N TRP A 70 1.00 11.27 -7.08
CA TRP A 70 1.09 10.86 -5.68
C TRP A 70 0.00 9.85 -5.33
N VAL A 71 0.39 8.80 -4.61
CA VAL A 71 -0.50 7.73 -4.14
C VAL A 71 -0.21 7.44 -2.68
N GLU A 72 -1.27 7.26 -1.90
CA GLU A 72 -1.20 6.69 -0.56
C GLU A 72 -2.04 5.43 -0.49
N LEU A 73 -1.48 4.41 0.15
CA LEU A 73 -2.11 3.11 0.36
C LEU A 73 -1.96 2.65 1.80
N SER A 74 -2.97 1.95 2.28
CA SER A 74 -2.95 1.26 3.56
C SER A 74 -2.92 -0.24 3.34
N ALA A 75 -2.24 -0.97 4.23
CA ALA A 75 -2.30 -2.43 4.25
C ALA A 75 -2.38 -2.96 5.69
N LEU A 76 -3.10 -4.05 5.88
CA LEU A 76 -3.16 -4.81 7.11
C LEU A 76 -2.48 -6.16 6.87
N THR A 77 -1.42 -6.44 7.61
CA THR A 77 -0.78 -7.76 7.61
C THR A 77 -1.05 -8.47 8.93
N ILE A 78 -1.35 -9.76 8.87
CA ILE A 78 -1.56 -10.63 10.04
C ILE A 78 -0.44 -11.67 10.08
N GLU A 79 0.08 -11.96 11.27
CA GLU A 79 1.08 -13.00 11.50
C GLU A 79 0.51 -14.40 11.19
N ASP A 80 1.26 -15.18 10.43
CA ASP A 80 0.94 -16.57 10.08
C ASP A 80 1.70 -17.50 11.04
N TRP A 81 0.98 -18.27 11.86
CA TRP A 81 1.52 -19.09 12.96
C TRP A 81 1.11 -20.56 12.86
#